data_AF-A0A661KZ53-F1
#
_entry.id   AF-A0A661KZ53-F1
#
_cell.length_a   1.000
_cell.length_b   1.000
_cell.length_c   1.000
_cell.angle_alpha   90.00
_cell.angle_beta   90.00
_cell.angle_gamma   90.00
#
_symmetry.space_group_name_H-M   'P 1'
#
loop_
_entity.id
_entity.type
_entity.pdbx_description
1 polymer ?
#
loop_
_entity_poly.entity_id
_entity_poly.type
_entity_poly.pdbx_seq_one_letter_code
_entity_poly.pdbx_strand_id
1 'polypeptide(L)' 'MKIEELLSEKNDDEKIDIEGICIPVSALKKLMRDGYAHLNPFSENKTINAWGKNVTACFTEKQLQEMR' A
#
# COMPACT_ATOMS: atom_id res chain seq x y z
N MET A 1 4.94 -4.94 6.94
CA MET A 1 4.75 -5.96 5.88
C MET A 1 5.53 -5.55 4.63
N LYS A 2 5.98 -6.49 3.78
CA LYS A 2 6.63 -6.14 2.50
C LYS A 2 5.58 -5.99 1.40
N ILE A 3 5.75 -5.02 0.51
CA ILE A 3 4.80 -4.83 -0.60
C ILE A 3 4.83 -6.02 -1.55
N GLU A 4 6.00 -6.58 -1.86
CA GLU A 4 6.16 -7.75 -2.73
C GLU A 4 5.34 -8.96 -2.25
N GLU A 5 5.35 -9.25 -0.95
CA GLU A 5 4.62 -10.36 -0.36
C GLU A 5 3.10 -10.20 -0.55
N LEU A 6 2.61 -8.97 -0.49
CA LEU A 6 1.19 -8.65 -0.67
C LEU A 6 0.77 -8.71 -2.14
N LEU A 7 1.71 -8.51 -3.06
CA LEU A 7 1.50 -8.58 -4.50
C LEU A 7 1.66 -10.00 -5.07
N SER A 8 2.37 -10.88 -4.37
CA SER A 8 2.82 -12.19 -4.87
C SER A 8 1.67 -13.10 -5.34
N GLU A 9 0.46 -12.92 -4.81
CA GLU A 9 -0.72 -13.74 -5.13
C GLU A 9 -1.89 -12.94 -5.72
N LYS A 10 -1.68 -11.69 -6.15
CA LYS A 10 -2.80 -10.79 -6.51
C LYS A 10 -2.67 -10.09 -7.86
N ASN A 11 -3.82 -9.91 -8.50
CA ASN A 11 -3.95 -9.26 -9.80
C ASN A 11 -4.02 -7.72 -9.66
N ASP A 12 -3.61 -6.97 -10.69
CA ASP A 12 -3.59 -5.48 -10.68
C ASP A 12 -4.93 -4.81 -10.34
N ASP A 13 -6.04 -5.45 -10.71
CA ASP A 13 -7.39 -4.89 -10.51
C ASP A 13 -8.00 -5.26 -9.14
N GLU A 14 -7.32 -6.13 -8.38
CA GLU A 14 -7.80 -6.51 -7.06
C GLU A 14 -7.53 -5.44 -5.99
N LYS A 15 -8.29 -5.56 -4.91
CA LYS A 15 -8.05 -4.81 -3.68
C LYS A 15 -7.60 -5.77 -2.58
N ILE A 16 -6.70 -5.29 -1.74
CA ILE A 16 -6.23 -5.97 -0.54
C ILE A 16 -6.84 -5.28 0.65
N ASP A 17 -7.53 -6.03 1.50
CA ASP A 17 -7.85 -5.55 2.84
C ASP A 17 -6.65 -5.82 3.75
N ILE A 18 -6.10 -4.76 4.34
CA ILE A 18 -5.04 -4.88 5.35
C ILE A 18 -5.51 -4.14 6.60
N GLU A 19 -5.82 -4.90 7.65
CA GLU A 19 -6.37 -4.39 8.92
C GLU A 19 -7.59 -3.45 8.73
N GLY A 20 -8.50 -3.80 7.80
CA GLY A 20 -9.69 -3.02 7.52
C GLY A 20 -9.48 -1.79 6.62
N ILE A 21 -8.28 -1.65 6.03
CA ILE A 21 -7.96 -0.64 5.02
C ILE A 21 -7.95 -1.30 3.65
N CYS A 22 -8.80 -0.83 2.74
CA CYS A 22 -8.94 -1.42 1.42
C CYS A 22 -8.03 -0.71 0.39
N ILE A 23 -6.93 -1.36 0.03
CA ILE A 23 -5.86 -0.83 -0.83
C ILE A 23 -5.91 -1.48 -2.21
N PRO A 24 -5.97 -0.72 -3.31
CA PRO A 24 -5.87 -1.32 -4.64
C PRO A 24 -4.43 -1.79 -4.92
N VAL A 25 -4.31 -2.94 -5.59
CA VAL A 25 -3.02 -3.52 -5.99
C VAL A 25 -2.23 -2.57 -6.90
N SER A 26 -2.92 -1.83 -7.78
CA SER A 26 -2.32 -0.79 -8.61
C SER A 26 -1.59 0.29 -7.80
N ALA A 27 -2.14 0.73 -6.67
CA ALA A 27 -1.48 1.68 -5.77
C ALA A 27 -0.22 1.07 -5.14
N LEU A 28 -0.29 -0.18 -4.67
CA LEU A 28 0.87 -0.88 -4.11
C LEU A 28 2.00 -1.03 -5.13
N LYS A 29 1.68 -1.33 -6.39
CA LYS A 29 2.67 -1.38 -7.48
C LYS A 29 3.23 -0.01 -7.82
N LYS A 30 2.43 1.05 -7.71
CA LYS A 30 2.91 2.43 -7.86
C LYS A 30 3.89 2.77 -6.75
N LEU A 31 3.55 2.45 -5.49
CA LEU A 31 4.46 2.61 -4.35
C LEU A 31 5.76 1.84 -4.54
N MET A 32 5.73 0.60 -5.03
CA MET A 32 6.96 -0.12 -5.37
C MET A 32 7.79 0.59 -6.44
N ARG A 33 7.15 1.12 -7.48
CA ARG A 33 7.83 1.89 -8.55
C ARG A 33 8.44 3.19 -8.04
N ASP A 34 7.79 3.85 -7.09
CA ASP A 34 8.30 5.03 -6.37
C ASP A 34 9.42 4.70 -5.36
N GLY A 35 9.72 3.41 -5.15
CA GLY A 35 10.82 2.95 -4.30
C GLY A 35 10.44 2.57 -2.87
N TYR A 36 9.13 2.52 -2.57
CA TYR A 36 8.63 1.99 -1.31
C TYR A 36 8.70 0.46 -1.32
N ALA A 37 9.20 -0.15 -0.24
CA ALA A 37 9.38 -1.61 -0.15
C ALA A 37 8.57 -2.25 0.99
N HIS A 38 8.21 -1.44 1.98
CA HIS A 38 7.50 -1.84 3.17
C HIS A 38 6.26 -0.99 3.38
N LEU A 39 5.26 -1.57 4.02
CA LEU A 39 4.05 -0.89 4.44
C LEU A 39 3.61 -1.37 5.83
N ASN A 40 3.04 -0.46 6.60
CA ASN A 40 2.43 -0.70 7.88
C ASN A 40 1.07 -0.02 7.93
N PRO A 41 -0.04 -0.77 7.98
CA PRO A 41 -1.36 -0.21 8.19
C PRO A 41 -1.51 0.29 9.63
N PHE A 42 -2.37 1.28 9.80
CA PHE A 42 -2.83 1.82 11.08
C PHE A 42 -4.35 1.84 11.04
N SER A 43 -4.95 0.76 11.54
CA SER A 43 -6.41 0.55 11.60
C SER A 43 -7.15 1.64 12.37
N GLU A 44 -6.54 2.20 13.42
CA GLU A 44 -7.11 3.26 14.24
C GLU A 44 -7.43 4.53 13.43
N ASN A 45 -6.54 4.91 12.51
CA ASN A 45 -6.66 6.14 11.71
C ASN A 45 -6.96 5.87 10.23
N LYS A 46 -7.11 4.61 9.82
CA LYS A 46 -7.23 4.17 8.42
C LYS A 46 -6.14 4.77 7.52
N THR A 47 -4.91 4.73 8.02
CA THR A 47 -3.72 5.23 7.30
C THR A 47 -2.69 4.14 7.15
N ILE A 48 -1.77 4.31 6.20
CA ILE A 48 -0.71 3.36 5.91
C ILE A 48 0.58 4.13 5.81
N ASN A 49 1.54 3.75 6.65
CA ASN A 49 2.90 4.22 6.49
C ASN A 49 3.62 3.29 5.51
N ALA A 50 4.18 3.84 4.44
CA ALA A 50 5.02 3.12 3.50
C ALA A 50 6.44 3.67 3.55
N TRP A 51 7.43 2.80 3.48
CA TRP A 51 8.84 3.19 3.46
C TRP A 51 9.69 2.26 2.61
N GLY A 52 10.81 2.80 2.14
CA GLY A 52 11.82 2.13 1.35
C GLY A 52 13.21 2.53 1.81
N LYS A 53 14.20 2.41 0.93
CA LYS A 53 15.61 2.67 1.28
C LYS A 53 15.90 4.15 1.59
N ASN A 54 15.27 5.06 0.85
CA ASN A 54 15.45 6.52 0.99
C ASN A 54 14.12 7.30 0.88
N VAL A 55 12.97 6.61 0.97
CA VAL A 55 11.64 7.21 0.82
C VAL A 55 10.74 6.72 1.94
N THR A 56 9.97 7.61 2.54
CA THR A 56 8.98 7.30 3.58
C THR A 56 7.81 8.25 3.43
N ALA A 57 6.59 7.73 3.46
CA ALA A 57 5.38 8.52 3.35
C ALA A 57 4.21 7.83 4.04
N CYS A 58 3.29 8.64 4.55
CA CYS A 58 2.03 8.15 5.11
C CYS A 58 0.89 8.47 4.13
N PHE A 59 0.08 7.47 3.83
CA PHE A 59 -1.04 7.56 2.92
C PHE A 59 -2.33 7.24 3.66
N THR A 60 -3.39 7.99 3.35
CA THR A 60 -4.74 7.64 3.82
C THR A 60 -5.38 6.62 2.89
N GLU A 61 -6.39 5.89 3.37
CA GLU A 61 -7.19 4.99 2.52
C GLU A 61 -7.69 5.68 1.25
N LYS A 62 -8.20 6.91 1.36
CA LYS A 62 -8.68 7.69 0.21
C LYS A 62 -7.58 7.94 -0.82
N GLN A 63 -6.40 8.38 -0.38
CA GLN A 63 -5.28 8.63 -1.29
C GLN A 63 -4.85 7.36 -2.03
N LEU A 64 -4.83 6.22 -1.33
CA LEU A 64 -4.50 4.93 -1.96
C LEU A 64 -5.58 4.50 -2.96
N GLN A 65 -6.85 4.78 -2.69
CA GLN A 65 -7.94 4.50 -3.62
C GLN A 65 -7.94 5.41 -4.86
N GLU A 66 -7.44 6.64 -4.72
CA GLU A 66 -7.27 7.60 -5.83
C GLU A 66 -6.02 7.29 -6.68
N MET A 67 -5.05 6.55 -6.14
CA MET A 67 -3.90 6.02 -6.87
C MET A 67 -4.33 4.83 -7.76
N ARG A 68 -5.12 5.13 -8.80
CA ARG A 68 -5.40 4.19 -9.90
C ARG A 68 -4.38 4.32 -11.02
#